data_AF-A0A378IBF4-F1
#
_entry.id   AF-A0A378IBF4-F1
#
_cell.length_a   1.000
_cell.length_b   1.000
_cell.length_c   1.000
_cell.angle_alpha   90.00
_cell.angle_beta   90.00
_cell.angle_gamma   90.00
#
_symmetry.space_group_name_H-M   'P 1'
#
loop_
_entity.id
_entity.type
_entity.pdbx_description
1 polymer ?
#
loop_
_entity_poly.entity_id
_entity_poly.type
_entity_poly.pdbx_seq_one_letter_code
_entity_poly.pdbx_strand_id
1 'polypeptide(L)'
;MFAVKALFGIKAKQVITHVNADSPSLETIPENTNFIREGSGTTTITGSIVKVNVTVSNAASLRLSGQVGAGCVILKEGSGTLTFENAVADDMQLTVYGQGTIIFTQRPSQNVINSIVVRTGNARIICEGAPLNLPSQGYRRHNLGASTRNAVPEPQFRQTSAALSRLSENPPVGASRQGKIFNKLLQDHIDSCKDRKTIATLVAELNLSAEEEILFNELRDSIMMDYFTDVPVKYGKSVYNLDWLMDWHNKGNPDPYTKKPIDTLSISEYPAYGALNDAIVELNKLRAAKKEAVSAEEEHPVNDLSM
;
A
#
# COMPACT_ATOMS: atom_id res chain seq x y z
N MET A 1 23.91 -31.33 -26.87
CA MET A 1 22.54 -31.00 -27.25
C MET A 1 21.79 -30.64 -25.96
N PHE A 2 21.42 -29.37 -25.87
CA PHE A 2 20.66 -28.65 -24.82
C PHE A 2 21.12 -28.73 -23.36
N ALA A 3 22.00 -27.78 -23.03
CA ALA A 3 21.97 -27.07 -21.76
C ALA A 3 20.65 -26.30 -21.64
N VAL A 4 19.90 -26.53 -20.56
CA VAL A 4 18.80 -25.65 -20.16
C VAL A 4 19.42 -24.48 -19.40
N LYS A 5 19.50 -23.35 -20.09
CA LYS A 5 19.85 -22.03 -19.56
C LYS A 5 18.94 -21.71 -18.35
N ALA A 6 19.56 -21.17 -17.32
CA ALA A 6 18.90 -20.56 -16.18
C ALA A 6 17.76 -19.62 -16.62
N LEU A 7 16.53 -19.95 -16.25
CA LEU A 7 15.46 -18.96 -16.15
C LEU A 7 15.77 -18.07 -14.95
N PHE A 8 15.75 -16.76 -15.20
CA PHE A 8 15.96 -15.70 -14.22
C PHE A 8 15.12 -15.94 -12.95
N GLY A 9 15.81 -16.16 -11.84
CA GLY A 9 15.21 -16.42 -10.54
C GLY A 9 14.59 -15.16 -9.96
N ILE A 10 13.27 -15.04 -10.05
CA ILE A 10 12.50 -14.32 -9.04
C ILE A 10 12.57 -15.20 -7.79
N LYS A 11 13.57 -14.98 -6.94
CA LYS A 11 13.60 -15.60 -5.61
C LYS A 11 12.36 -15.08 -4.88
N ALA A 12 11.43 -15.96 -4.53
CA ALA A 12 10.35 -15.62 -3.62
C ALA A 12 10.95 -14.96 -2.37
N LYS A 13 10.49 -13.75 -2.04
CA LYS A 13 10.97 -13.03 -0.84
C LYS A 13 10.76 -13.93 0.38
N GLN A 14 11.77 -14.08 1.21
CA GLN A 14 11.66 -14.83 2.45
C GLN A 14 10.58 -14.16 3.33
N VAL A 15 9.75 -14.94 4.03
CA VAL A 15 8.74 -14.39 4.94
C VAL A 15 9.06 -14.82 6.37
N ILE A 16 9.13 -13.85 7.28
CA ILE A 16 9.28 -14.09 8.72
C ILE A 16 8.06 -13.47 9.40
N THR A 17 7.26 -14.29 10.10
CA THR A 17 6.03 -13.83 10.74
C THR A 17 6.07 -14.08 12.24
N HIS A 18 5.83 -13.03 13.04
CA HIS A 18 5.65 -13.11 14.48
C HIS A 18 4.20 -12.77 14.84
N VAL A 19 3.47 -13.73 15.38
CA VAL A 19 2.06 -13.58 15.80
C VAL A 19 1.94 -13.76 17.30
N ASN A 20 1.32 -12.80 18.01
CA ASN A 20 1.06 -12.87 19.47
C ASN A 20 2.30 -13.25 20.30
N ALA A 21 3.48 -12.80 19.87
CA ALA A 21 4.73 -13.18 20.51
C ALA A 21 5.03 -12.27 21.71
N ASP A 22 5.33 -12.88 22.86
CA ASP A 22 5.75 -12.19 24.07
C ASP A 22 7.21 -11.72 23.94
N SER A 23 7.37 -10.53 23.34
CA SER A 23 8.64 -9.78 23.30
C SER A 23 9.86 -10.49 22.66
N PRO A 24 9.74 -11.19 21.50
CA PRO A 24 10.92 -11.76 20.85
C PRO A 24 11.91 -10.67 20.43
N SER A 25 13.20 -11.01 20.47
CA SER A 25 14.27 -10.19 19.93
C SER A 25 14.93 -10.90 18.74
N LEU A 26 15.23 -10.14 17.68
CA LEU A 26 15.94 -10.61 16.50
C LEU A 26 17.19 -9.77 16.31
N GLU A 27 18.33 -10.44 16.12
CA GLU A 27 19.59 -9.74 15.84
C GLU A 27 19.72 -9.43 14.35
N THR A 28 19.20 -10.26 13.45
CA THR A 28 19.32 -10.04 12.00
C THR A 28 18.02 -10.36 11.28
N ILE A 29 17.75 -9.60 10.21
CA ILE A 29 16.76 -9.95 9.19
C ILE A 29 17.48 -9.96 7.84
N PRO A 30 17.45 -11.08 7.10
CA PRO A 30 18.09 -11.15 5.78
C PRO A 30 17.52 -10.11 4.81
N GLU A 31 18.35 -9.62 3.88
CA GLU A 31 17.88 -8.76 2.79
C GLU A 31 16.79 -9.45 1.94
N ASN A 32 15.89 -8.66 1.36
CA ASN A 32 14.77 -9.14 0.54
C ASN A 32 13.78 -10.04 1.31
N THR A 33 13.61 -9.75 2.60
CA THR A 33 12.65 -10.43 3.48
C THR A 33 11.40 -9.57 3.67
N ASN A 34 10.24 -10.21 3.69
CA ASN A 34 8.99 -9.68 4.22
C ASN A 34 8.89 -10.06 5.70
N PHE A 35 9.15 -9.11 6.59
CA PHE A 35 8.97 -9.29 8.03
C PHE A 35 7.58 -8.80 8.44
N ILE A 36 6.77 -9.69 9.02
CA ILE A 36 5.39 -9.41 9.42
C ILE A 36 5.25 -9.57 10.92
N ARG A 37 4.80 -8.52 11.60
CA ARG A 37 4.49 -8.52 13.01
C ARG A 37 3.00 -8.27 13.24
N GLU A 38 2.29 -9.28 13.75
CA GLU A 38 0.83 -9.30 13.87
C GLU A 38 0.36 -9.66 15.29
N GLY A 39 -0.83 -9.18 15.67
CA GLY A 39 -1.53 -9.61 16.88
C GLY A 39 -1.30 -8.66 18.04
N SER A 40 -0.75 -9.14 19.15
CA SER A 40 -0.38 -8.33 20.31
C SER A 40 1.09 -8.56 20.71
N GLY A 41 1.62 -7.71 21.59
CA GLY A 41 3.01 -7.76 22.09
C GLY A 41 3.99 -6.92 21.27
N THR A 42 5.26 -6.92 21.67
CA THR A 42 6.34 -6.17 21.01
C THR A 42 7.32 -7.13 20.34
N THR A 43 7.98 -6.72 19.26
CA THR A 43 9.21 -7.39 18.79
C THR A 43 10.33 -6.35 18.75
N THR A 44 11.54 -6.73 19.17
CA THR A 44 12.71 -5.84 19.08
C THR A 44 13.67 -6.40 18.04
N ILE A 45 14.07 -5.59 17.07
CA ILE A 45 15.13 -5.94 16.11
C ILE A 45 16.35 -5.10 16.47
N THR A 46 17.42 -5.76 16.90
CA THR A 46 18.61 -5.09 17.45
C THR A 46 19.70 -4.82 16.43
N GLY A 47 19.83 -5.65 15.39
CA GLY A 47 20.79 -5.41 14.31
C GLY A 47 20.20 -4.61 13.15
N SER A 48 21.09 -4.23 12.23
CA SER A 48 20.74 -3.41 11.08
C SER A 48 19.92 -4.19 10.05
N ILE A 49 18.92 -3.54 9.47
CA ILE A 49 18.08 -4.10 8.39
C ILE A 49 18.28 -3.31 7.10
N VAL A 50 18.31 -3.99 5.95
CA VAL A 50 18.53 -3.38 4.62
C VAL A 50 17.65 -4.11 3.62
N LYS A 51 16.94 -3.39 2.73
CA LYS A 51 16.02 -3.96 1.73
C LYS A 51 15.00 -4.95 2.33
N VAL A 52 14.46 -4.59 3.49
CA VAL A 52 13.43 -5.38 4.19
C VAL A 52 12.10 -4.67 4.04
N ASN A 53 11.07 -5.46 3.71
CA ASN A 53 9.69 -5.04 3.76
C ASN A 53 9.14 -5.36 5.15
N VAL A 54 8.69 -4.36 5.89
CA VAL A 54 8.22 -4.52 7.27
C VAL A 54 6.74 -4.20 7.34
N THR A 55 5.93 -5.14 7.82
CA THR A 55 4.50 -4.91 8.10
C THR A 55 4.24 -5.09 9.59
N VAL A 56 3.70 -4.05 10.23
CA VAL A 56 3.24 -4.12 11.63
C VAL A 56 1.73 -3.96 11.63
N SER A 57 0.99 -4.87 12.25
CA SER A 57 -0.47 -4.89 12.22
C SER A 57 -1.11 -5.18 13.58
N ASN A 58 -2.41 -4.91 13.69
CA ASN A 58 -3.22 -5.10 14.90
C ASN A 58 -2.66 -4.31 16.11
N ALA A 59 -2.64 -4.90 17.31
CA ALA A 59 -2.10 -4.25 18.51
C ALA A 59 -0.59 -4.48 18.68
N ALA A 60 0.08 -5.07 17.69
CA ALA A 60 1.47 -5.42 17.79
C ALA A 60 2.37 -4.19 17.66
N SER A 61 3.46 -4.20 18.42
CA SER A 61 4.47 -3.15 18.42
C SER A 61 5.80 -3.68 17.87
N LEU A 62 6.55 -2.80 17.24
CA LEU A 62 7.87 -3.10 16.70
C LEU A 62 8.86 -2.03 17.15
N ARG A 63 9.99 -2.47 17.70
CA ARG A 63 11.11 -1.61 18.11
C ARG A 63 12.32 -1.95 17.24
N LEU A 64 12.72 -1.02 16.40
CA LEU A 64 13.92 -1.08 15.57
C LEU A 64 15.05 -0.38 16.33
N SER A 65 15.81 -1.18 17.09
CA SER A 65 16.96 -0.72 17.86
C SER A 65 18.24 -0.70 17.02
N GLY A 66 18.31 -1.43 15.90
CA GLY A 66 19.40 -1.32 14.92
C GLY A 66 19.22 -0.18 13.92
N GLN A 67 20.19 0.01 13.01
CA GLN A 67 20.02 0.95 11.89
C GLN A 67 19.01 0.42 10.86
N VAL A 68 18.13 1.31 10.38
CA VAL A 68 17.28 1.02 9.21
C VAL A 68 18.00 1.54 7.99
N GLY A 69 18.67 0.63 7.27
CA GLY A 69 19.44 0.94 6.08
C GLY A 69 18.59 1.04 4.82
N ALA A 70 19.29 1.14 3.69
CA ALA A 70 18.70 1.51 2.41
C ALA A 70 17.64 0.53 1.88
N GLY A 71 16.68 1.05 1.13
CA GLY A 71 15.64 0.28 0.44
C GLY A 71 14.60 -0.38 1.35
N CYS A 72 14.50 0.04 2.61
CA CYS A 72 13.46 -0.44 3.52
C CYS A 72 12.09 0.19 3.21
N VAL A 73 11.07 -0.66 3.08
CA VAL A 73 9.68 -0.24 2.89
C VAL A 73 8.88 -0.70 4.11
N ILE A 74 8.28 0.24 4.81
CA ILE A 74 7.62 -0.01 6.09
C ILE A 74 6.15 0.34 5.99
N LEU A 75 5.32 -0.61 6.38
CA LEU A 75 3.87 -0.54 6.44
C LEU A 75 3.43 -0.64 7.89
N LYS A 76 2.85 0.44 8.42
CA LYS A 76 2.25 0.45 9.75
C LYS A 76 0.74 0.43 9.64
N GLU A 77 0.17 -0.65 10.15
CA GLU A 77 -1.25 -0.86 10.34
C GLU A 77 -1.55 -1.11 11.83
N GLY A 78 -2.83 -1.03 12.20
CA GLY A 78 -3.25 -1.31 13.58
C GLY A 78 -2.94 -0.19 14.57
N SER A 79 -3.01 -0.49 15.87
CA SER A 79 -2.96 0.49 16.98
C SER A 79 -1.67 0.44 17.80
N GLY A 80 -0.79 -0.53 17.56
CA GLY A 80 0.48 -0.65 18.27
C GLY A 80 1.50 0.44 17.94
N THR A 81 2.67 0.35 18.57
CA THR A 81 3.74 1.36 18.44
C THR A 81 4.85 0.87 17.52
N LEU A 82 5.26 1.70 16.56
CA LEU A 82 6.46 1.48 15.76
C LEU A 82 7.53 2.48 16.22
N THR A 83 8.65 1.99 16.72
CA THR A 83 9.74 2.82 17.24
C THR A 83 11.02 2.61 16.42
N PHE A 84 11.61 3.70 15.97
CA PHE A 84 12.94 3.78 15.39
C PHE A 84 13.87 4.42 16.42
N GLU A 85 14.82 3.66 16.95
CA GLU A 85 15.72 4.16 18.00
C GLU A 85 17.00 4.80 17.47
N ASN A 86 17.34 4.48 16.22
CA ASN A 86 18.52 4.96 15.53
C ASN A 86 18.15 5.65 14.21
N ALA A 87 19.16 6.25 13.59
CA ALA A 87 19.01 6.88 12.28
C ALA A 87 18.45 5.89 11.23
N VAL A 88 17.64 6.45 10.34
CA VAL A 88 17.01 5.75 9.21
C VAL A 88 17.62 6.28 7.91
N ALA A 89 17.80 5.41 6.92
CA ALA A 89 18.34 5.77 5.62
C ALA A 89 17.42 6.73 4.86
N ASP A 90 18.02 7.56 3.99
CA ASP A 90 17.34 8.64 3.29
C ASP A 90 16.25 8.19 2.30
N ASP A 91 16.33 6.95 1.84
CA ASP A 91 15.42 6.32 0.89
C ASP A 91 14.36 5.43 1.56
N MET A 92 14.31 5.42 2.89
CA MET A 92 13.28 4.68 3.62
C MET A 92 11.89 5.24 3.32
N GLN A 93 10.93 4.32 3.12
CA GLN A 93 9.54 4.65 2.85
C GLN A 93 8.65 4.14 3.97
N LEU A 94 7.72 4.98 4.41
CA LEU A 94 6.76 4.64 5.47
C LEU A 94 5.34 4.96 5.04
N THR A 95 4.50 3.94 4.96
CA THR A 95 3.06 4.12 4.73
C THR A 95 2.26 3.73 5.98
N VAL A 96 1.31 4.58 6.35
CA VAL A 96 0.52 4.44 7.58
C VAL A 96 -0.97 4.38 7.26
N TYR A 97 -1.62 3.30 7.71
CA TYR A 97 -3.06 3.08 7.52
C TYR A 97 -3.84 2.93 8.83
N GLY A 98 -3.14 2.72 9.95
CA GLY A 98 -3.70 2.44 11.27
C GLY A 98 -3.78 3.62 12.24
N GLN A 99 -4.08 3.31 13.50
CA GLN A 99 -4.01 4.23 14.63
C GLN A 99 -2.69 4.02 15.39
N GLY A 100 -2.57 4.54 16.61
CA GLY A 100 -1.38 4.35 17.45
C GLY A 100 -0.23 5.29 17.11
N THR A 101 0.97 4.94 17.56
CA THR A 101 2.10 5.88 17.58
C THR A 101 3.25 5.36 16.71
N ILE A 102 3.91 6.28 16.02
CA ILE A 102 5.19 6.06 15.36
C ILE A 102 6.18 7.01 16.03
N ILE A 103 7.32 6.50 16.48
CA ILE A 103 8.32 7.25 17.22
C ILE A 103 9.64 7.17 16.48
N PHE A 104 10.14 8.33 16.06
CA PHE A 104 11.54 8.52 15.68
C PHE A 104 12.25 9.17 16.85
N THR A 105 13.22 8.48 17.45
CA THR A 105 14.03 9.04 18.55
C THR A 105 15.03 10.08 18.05
N GLN A 106 15.44 9.97 16.78
CA GLN A 106 16.31 10.91 16.05
C GLN A 106 15.54 11.46 14.86
N ARG A 107 15.81 12.70 14.46
CA ARG A 107 15.13 13.30 13.31
C ARG A 107 15.49 12.59 11.99
N PRO A 108 14.50 12.04 11.26
CA PRO A 108 14.75 11.52 9.92
C PRO A 108 15.02 12.66 8.93
N SER A 109 15.65 12.35 7.81
CA SER A 109 15.92 13.35 6.77
C SER A 109 14.63 13.85 6.11
N GLN A 110 14.71 14.99 5.42
CA GLN A 110 13.54 15.58 4.77
C GLN A 110 12.96 14.66 3.68
N ASN A 111 13.81 13.86 3.03
CA ASN A 111 13.38 12.88 2.03
C ASN A 111 12.48 11.82 2.65
N VAL A 112 12.87 11.28 3.79
CA VAL A 112 12.04 10.33 4.56
C VAL A 112 10.76 11.01 5.03
N ILE A 113 10.83 12.23 5.58
CA ILE A 113 9.62 12.97 6.00
C ILE A 113 8.64 13.14 4.83
N ASN A 114 9.13 13.45 3.64
CA ASN A 114 8.32 13.60 2.44
C ASN A 114 7.79 12.26 1.91
N SER A 115 8.49 11.14 2.18
CA SER A 115 8.07 9.79 1.80
C SER A 115 7.01 9.20 2.73
N ILE A 116 6.79 9.79 3.92
CA ILE A 116 5.75 9.33 4.84
C ILE A 116 4.37 9.62 4.26
N VAL A 117 3.63 8.57 3.95
CA VAL A 117 2.25 8.67 3.45
C VAL A 117 1.27 8.16 4.49
N VAL A 118 0.44 9.04 5.02
CA VAL A 118 -0.68 8.68 5.92
C VAL A 118 -1.96 8.61 5.10
N ARG A 119 -2.41 7.39 4.77
CA ARG A 119 -3.55 7.16 3.89
C ARG A 119 -4.88 7.10 4.65
N THR A 120 -4.87 6.45 5.81
CA THR A 120 -6.06 6.27 6.67
C THR A 120 -5.63 6.23 8.14
N GLY A 121 -6.48 6.73 9.05
CA GLY A 121 -6.26 6.63 10.50
C GLY A 121 -5.72 7.91 11.17
N ASN A 122 -5.76 7.91 12.51
CA ASN A 122 -5.33 9.02 13.37
C ASN A 122 -3.99 8.70 14.05
N ALA A 123 -3.05 8.12 13.30
CA ALA A 123 -1.73 7.80 13.83
C ALA A 123 -0.99 9.07 14.26
N ARG A 124 -0.33 9.01 15.41
CA ARG A 124 0.54 10.08 15.89
C ARG A 124 1.96 9.75 15.51
N ILE A 125 2.59 10.65 14.77
CA ILE A 125 4.01 10.54 14.46
C ILE A 125 4.74 11.50 15.37
N ILE A 126 5.70 10.98 16.13
CA ILE A 126 6.51 11.71 17.08
C ILE A 126 7.95 11.62 16.58
N CYS A 127 8.60 12.77 16.50
CA CYS A 127 9.99 12.91 16.13
C CYS A 127 10.70 13.68 17.24
N GLU A 128 11.73 13.09 17.85
CA GLU A 128 12.51 13.71 18.94
C GLU A 128 11.63 14.23 20.09
N GLY A 129 10.58 13.48 20.44
CA GLY A 129 9.64 13.84 21.50
C GLY A 129 8.56 14.86 21.11
N ALA A 130 8.59 15.42 19.89
CA ALA A 130 7.59 16.36 19.40
C ALA A 130 6.70 15.74 18.30
N PRO A 131 5.40 16.10 18.20
CA PRO A 131 4.58 15.69 17.07
C PRO A 131 5.15 16.17 15.73
N LEU A 132 5.30 15.27 14.77
CA LEU A 132 5.67 15.61 13.40
C LEU A 132 4.41 16.02 12.63
N ASN A 133 4.32 17.32 12.32
CA ASN A 133 3.28 17.83 11.45
C ASN A 133 3.66 17.52 10.00
N LEU A 134 3.07 16.46 9.45
CA LEU A 134 3.22 16.17 8.03
C LEU A 134 2.47 17.23 7.21
N PRO A 135 3.01 17.68 6.08
CA PRO A 135 2.24 18.48 5.14
C PRO A 135 0.99 17.70 4.79
N SER A 136 -0.18 18.32 5.01
CA SER A 136 -1.45 17.72 4.62
C SER A 136 -1.35 17.38 3.14
N GLN A 137 -1.28 16.08 2.80
CA GLN A 137 -1.51 15.67 1.42
C GLN A 137 -3.00 15.88 1.16
N GLY A 138 -3.31 17.12 0.76
CA GLY A 138 -4.65 17.60 0.56
C GLY A 138 -5.34 16.67 -0.42
N TYR A 139 -6.38 16.00 0.06
CA TYR A 139 -7.39 15.43 -0.80
C TYR A 139 -8.02 16.60 -1.56
N ARG A 140 -7.56 16.87 -2.80
CA ARG A 140 -8.34 17.66 -3.76
C ARG A 140 -9.62 16.88 -3.99
N ARG A 141 -10.67 17.22 -3.26
CA ARG A 141 -12.02 16.88 -3.66
C ARG A 141 -12.20 17.48 -5.05
N HIS A 142 -12.12 16.66 -6.08
CA HIS A 142 -12.78 16.97 -7.33
C HIS A 142 -14.27 16.98 -6.99
N ASN A 143 -14.81 18.18 -6.73
CA ASN A 143 -16.24 18.42 -6.66
C ASN A 143 -16.80 18.20 -8.07
N LEU A 144 -17.09 16.94 -8.42
CA LEU A 144 -17.93 16.62 -9.55
C LEU A 144 -19.39 16.90 -9.14
N GLY A 145 -19.84 18.11 -9.44
CA GLY A 145 -21.24 18.44 -9.71
C GLY A 145 -22.19 18.52 -8.52
N ALA A 146 -22.36 19.73 -7.97
CA ALA A 146 -23.69 20.23 -7.62
C ALA A 146 -23.62 21.76 -7.51
N SER A 147 -23.99 22.44 -8.59
CA SER A 147 -24.26 23.87 -8.55
C SER A 147 -25.37 24.14 -7.53
N THR A 148 -25.07 25.11 -6.67
CA THR A 148 -25.98 25.83 -5.79
C THR A 148 -27.34 26.11 -6.45
N ARG A 149 -28.43 25.62 -5.85
CA ARG A 149 -29.73 26.30 -5.88
C ARG A 149 -30.49 26.04 -4.58
N ASN A 150 -30.53 27.11 -3.79
CA ASN A 150 -31.56 27.52 -2.83
C ASN A 150 -31.87 26.61 -1.63
N ALA A 151 -31.44 27.12 -0.48
CA ALA A 151 -31.93 26.76 0.84
C ALA A 151 -33.43 27.10 1.01
N VAL A 152 -34.17 26.19 1.65
CA VAL A 152 -35.37 26.45 2.47
C VAL A 152 -35.34 25.45 3.66
N PRO A 153 -35.69 25.84 4.90
CA PRO A 153 -35.28 25.13 6.12
C PRO A 153 -36.33 24.17 6.72
N GLU A 154 -35.82 23.09 7.35
CA GLU A 154 -36.34 22.26 8.48
C GLU A 154 -37.80 21.71 8.45
N PRO A 155 -38.13 20.56 9.12
CA PRO A 155 -37.94 20.38 10.56
C PRO A 155 -37.51 18.99 11.06
N GLN A 156 -36.99 19.04 12.27
CA GLN A 156 -36.70 17.96 13.22
C GLN A 156 -37.88 16.97 13.36
N PHE A 157 -37.58 15.67 13.38
CA PHE A 157 -38.46 14.71 14.05
C PHE A 157 -37.69 13.68 14.88
N ARG A 158 -38.30 13.44 16.05
CA ARG A 158 -37.83 12.75 17.25
C ARG A 158 -37.53 11.26 17.05
N GLN A 159 -36.64 10.80 17.93
CA GLN A 159 -36.47 9.43 18.41
C GLN A 159 -37.77 8.60 18.43
N THR A 160 -37.69 7.37 17.93
CA THR A 160 -38.33 6.21 18.59
C THR A 160 -37.44 4.98 18.51
N SER A 161 -37.06 4.54 19.70
CA SER A 161 -36.38 3.30 20.05
C SER A 161 -37.35 2.13 19.85
N ALA A 162 -37.21 1.31 18.79
CA ALA A 162 -38.04 0.11 18.62
C ALA A 162 -37.48 -0.96 17.65
N ALA A 163 -36.16 -1.09 17.48
CA ALA A 163 -35.60 -2.13 16.59
C ALA A 163 -34.41 -2.91 17.18
N LEU A 164 -34.22 -2.87 18.51
CA LEU A 164 -33.13 -3.56 19.23
C LEU A 164 -33.57 -4.89 19.90
N SER A 165 -34.70 -5.49 19.51
CA SER A 165 -35.23 -6.71 20.18
C SER A 165 -35.44 -7.93 19.27
N ARG A 166 -34.64 -8.12 18.21
CA ARG A 166 -34.68 -9.36 17.40
C ARG A 166 -33.30 -9.98 17.14
N LEU A 167 -32.44 -9.97 18.15
CA LEU A 167 -31.29 -10.89 18.24
C LEU A 167 -31.69 -12.06 19.16
N SER A 168 -32.28 -13.11 18.59
CA SER A 168 -32.27 -14.47 19.13
C SER A 168 -33.11 -15.39 18.24
N GLU A 169 -32.64 -15.73 17.05
CA GLU A 169 -33.01 -16.99 16.39
C GLU A 169 -31.76 -17.59 15.75
N ASN A 170 -31.51 -18.85 16.08
CA ASN A 170 -30.38 -19.66 15.61
C ASN A 170 -30.25 -19.63 14.07
N PRO A 171 -29.04 -19.64 13.50
CA PRO A 171 -28.89 -19.74 12.06
C PRO A 171 -29.37 -21.12 11.58
N PRO A 172 -30.22 -21.19 10.53
CA PRO A 172 -30.60 -22.47 9.96
C PRO A 172 -29.39 -23.08 9.25
N VAL A 173 -29.06 -24.29 9.68
CA VAL A 173 -28.17 -25.21 8.97
C VAL A 173 -28.80 -25.53 7.61
N GLY A 174 -28.05 -25.32 6.53
CA GLY A 174 -28.34 -25.87 5.21
C GLY A 174 -29.08 -24.94 4.25
N ALA A 175 -28.32 -24.08 3.57
CA ALA A 175 -28.67 -23.65 2.21
C ALA A 175 -27.41 -23.72 1.35
N SER A 176 -27.31 -24.79 0.55
CA SER A 176 -26.40 -24.87 -0.59
C SER A 176 -26.74 -23.73 -1.56
N ARG A 177 -26.00 -22.62 -1.48
CA ARG A 177 -25.97 -21.58 -2.52
C ARG A 177 -24.83 -21.90 -3.49
N GLN A 178 -25.06 -22.83 -4.41
CA GLN A 178 -24.36 -22.77 -5.69
C GLN A 178 -24.97 -21.61 -6.48
N GLY A 179 -24.43 -20.40 -6.34
CA GLY A 179 -25.00 -19.22 -6.97
C GLY A 179 -24.08 -18.01 -6.89
N LYS A 180 -23.13 -17.94 -7.83
CA LYS A 180 -22.22 -16.83 -8.17
C LYS A 180 -21.57 -16.10 -6.98
N ILE A 181 -20.27 -16.34 -6.79
CA ILE A 181 -19.41 -15.67 -5.80
C ILE A 181 -19.31 -14.16 -6.07
N PHE A 182 -19.44 -13.74 -7.33
CA PHE A 182 -19.32 -12.35 -7.78
C PHE A 182 -20.57 -11.86 -8.52
N ASN A 183 -20.77 -10.55 -8.53
CA ASN A 183 -21.76 -9.93 -9.41
C ASN A 183 -21.35 -10.09 -10.88
N LYS A 184 -22.31 -9.93 -11.82
CA LYS A 184 -22.07 -10.18 -13.25
C LYS A 184 -20.99 -9.28 -13.85
N LEU A 185 -20.98 -7.99 -13.51
CA LEU A 185 -20.01 -7.03 -14.03
C LEU A 185 -18.57 -7.42 -13.65
N LEU A 186 -18.37 -7.78 -12.37
CA LEU A 186 -17.08 -8.25 -11.89
C LEU A 186 -16.66 -9.56 -12.56
N GLN A 187 -17.60 -10.47 -12.81
CA GLN A 187 -17.32 -11.70 -13.54
C GLN A 187 -16.86 -11.43 -14.98
N ASP A 188 -17.56 -10.53 -15.69
CA ASP A 188 -17.19 -10.13 -17.06
C ASP A 188 -15.79 -9.46 -17.08
N HIS A 189 -15.46 -8.64 -16.07
CA HIS A 189 -14.13 -8.04 -15.89
C HIS A 189 -13.04 -9.10 -15.67
N ILE A 190 -13.26 -10.06 -14.76
CA ILE A 190 -12.34 -11.17 -14.50
C ILE A 190 -12.05 -11.95 -15.79
N ASP A 191 -13.11 -12.29 -16.52
CA ASP A 191 -12.99 -13.04 -17.76
C ASP A 191 -12.21 -12.25 -18.83
N SER A 192 -12.41 -10.93 -18.90
CA SER A 192 -11.67 -10.05 -19.83
C SER A 192 -10.17 -9.93 -19.54
N CYS A 193 -9.73 -10.28 -18.32
CA CYS A 193 -8.34 -10.18 -17.88
C CYS A 193 -7.53 -11.47 -18.09
N LYS A 194 -8.19 -12.64 -18.24
CA LYS A 194 -7.53 -13.96 -18.29
C LYS A 194 -6.49 -14.09 -19.39
N ASP A 195 -6.76 -13.50 -20.56
CA ASP A 195 -5.90 -13.64 -21.74
C ASP A 195 -4.90 -12.47 -21.90
N ARG A 196 -4.87 -11.53 -20.94
CA ARG A 196 -3.99 -10.36 -21.01
C ARG A 196 -2.64 -10.63 -20.34
N LYS A 197 -1.59 -9.99 -20.85
CA LYS A 197 -0.32 -9.87 -20.11
C LYS A 197 -0.59 -9.14 -18.78
N THR A 198 0.04 -9.61 -17.70
CA THR A 198 -0.10 -8.98 -16.38
C THR A 198 0.47 -7.57 -16.37
N ILE A 199 -0.07 -6.70 -15.51
CA ILE A 199 0.42 -5.32 -15.35
C ILE A 199 1.89 -5.34 -14.93
N ALA A 200 2.28 -6.23 -14.02
CA ALA A 200 3.68 -6.40 -13.62
C ALA A 200 4.61 -6.70 -14.80
N THR A 201 4.20 -7.56 -15.72
CA THR A 201 5.01 -7.88 -16.92
C THR A 201 5.14 -6.66 -17.83
N LEU A 202 4.03 -5.97 -18.08
CA LEU A 202 4.02 -4.79 -18.95
C LEU A 202 4.88 -3.66 -18.37
N VAL A 203 4.79 -3.40 -17.07
CA VAL A 203 5.61 -2.36 -16.43
C VAL A 203 7.10 -2.73 -16.42
N ALA A 204 7.44 -4.01 -16.21
CA ALA A 204 8.82 -4.47 -16.31
C ALA A 204 9.41 -4.24 -17.72
N GLU A 205 8.62 -4.46 -18.78
CA GLU A 205 9.03 -4.21 -20.17
C GLU A 205 9.35 -2.72 -20.45
N LEU A 206 8.83 -1.78 -19.65
CA LEU A 206 9.07 -0.33 -19.82
C LEU A 206 10.46 0.13 -19.35
N ASN A 207 11.18 -0.71 -18.58
CA ASN A 207 12.49 -0.42 -18.00
C ASN A 207 12.53 0.97 -17.33
N LEU A 208 11.70 1.16 -16.31
CA LEU A 208 11.53 2.43 -15.62
C LEU A 208 12.76 2.79 -14.78
N SER A 209 13.10 4.08 -14.74
CA SER A 209 13.99 4.63 -13.70
C SER A 209 13.22 4.92 -12.40
N ALA A 210 13.94 5.12 -11.29
CA ALA A 210 13.32 5.36 -9.98
C ALA A 210 12.38 6.59 -9.95
N GLU A 211 12.68 7.63 -10.72
CA GLU A 211 11.82 8.81 -10.86
C GLU A 211 10.54 8.52 -11.66
N GLU A 212 10.64 7.62 -12.65
CA GLU A 212 9.53 7.25 -13.53
C GLU A 212 8.56 6.28 -12.86
N GLU A 213 9.05 5.44 -11.94
CA GLU A 213 8.21 4.51 -11.18
C GLU A 213 7.08 5.20 -10.42
N ILE A 214 7.27 6.46 -10.02
CA ILE A 214 6.28 7.24 -9.27
C ILE A 214 4.96 7.37 -10.05
N LEU A 215 5.02 7.41 -11.39
CA LEU A 215 3.84 7.49 -12.27
C LEU A 215 2.95 6.25 -12.19
N PHE A 216 3.50 5.12 -11.75
CA PHE A 216 2.81 3.82 -11.75
C PHE A 216 2.37 3.40 -10.34
N ASN A 217 2.48 4.26 -9.33
CA ASN A 217 2.16 3.94 -7.94
C ASN A 217 0.73 3.43 -7.72
N GLU A 218 -0.25 3.90 -8.50
CA GLU A 218 -1.65 3.45 -8.37
C GLU A 218 -1.86 2.01 -8.88
N LEU A 219 -0.91 1.47 -9.62
CA LEU A 219 -0.95 0.11 -10.16
C LEU A 219 -0.30 -0.92 -9.23
N ARG A 220 0.13 -0.48 -8.03
CA ARG A 220 0.67 -1.36 -7.01
C ARG A 220 -0.46 -1.94 -6.18
N ASP A 221 -0.41 -3.25 -5.95
CA ASP A 221 -1.38 -3.90 -5.08
C ASP A 221 -1.11 -3.53 -3.63
N SER A 222 -2.19 -3.34 -2.88
CA SER A 222 -2.08 -2.82 -1.54
C SER A 222 -1.48 -3.82 -0.54
N ILE A 223 -1.20 -5.07 -0.91
CA ILE A 223 -0.67 -6.09 0.02
C ILE A 223 0.82 -6.32 -0.21
N MET A 224 1.22 -6.65 -1.44
CA MET A 224 2.63 -6.89 -1.78
C MET A 224 3.38 -5.60 -2.10
N MET A 225 2.66 -4.50 -2.37
CA MET A 225 3.22 -3.24 -2.87
C MET A 225 3.97 -3.40 -4.20
N ASP A 226 3.69 -4.49 -4.92
CA ASP A 226 4.23 -4.81 -6.22
C ASP A 226 3.14 -4.52 -7.29
N TYR A 227 3.51 -4.46 -8.56
CA TYR A 227 2.53 -4.31 -9.63
C TYR A 227 1.59 -5.51 -9.71
N PHE A 228 0.33 -5.28 -10.07
CA PHE A 228 -0.66 -6.35 -10.18
C PHE A 228 -0.17 -7.51 -11.07
N THR A 229 -0.07 -8.69 -10.46
CA THR A 229 0.30 -9.95 -11.12
C THR A 229 -0.90 -10.78 -11.51
N ASP A 230 -2.10 -10.40 -11.06
CA ASP A 230 -3.39 -11.06 -11.29
C ASP A 230 -4.46 -10.01 -11.67
N VAL A 231 -5.75 -10.37 -11.62
CA VAL A 231 -6.90 -9.49 -11.86
C VAL A 231 -6.96 -8.39 -10.80
N PRO A 232 -6.81 -7.11 -11.20
CA PRO A 232 -6.88 -6.01 -10.27
C PRO A 232 -8.36 -5.67 -9.98
N VAL A 233 -8.67 -5.55 -8.69
CA VAL A 233 -10.03 -5.29 -8.20
C VAL A 233 -10.01 -4.24 -7.11
N LYS A 234 -11.13 -3.54 -6.96
CA LYS A 234 -11.32 -2.56 -5.90
C LYS A 234 -12.21 -3.12 -4.81
N TYR A 235 -11.76 -3.00 -3.57
CA TYR A 235 -12.55 -3.29 -2.37
C TYR A 235 -12.47 -2.09 -1.42
N GLY A 236 -13.63 -1.48 -1.15
CA GLY A 236 -13.69 -0.21 -0.41
C GLY A 236 -12.93 0.92 -1.13
N LYS A 237 -11.84 1.39 -0.51
CA LYS A 237 -11.01 2.49 -1.04
C LYS A 237 -9.68 2.02 -1.64
N SER A 238 -9.36 0.73 -1.54
CA SER A 238 -8.06 0.17 -1.89
C SER A 238 -8.18 -0.76 -3.10
N VAL A 239 -7.05 -1.02 -3.75
CA VAL A 239 -6.95 -1.88 -4.94
C VAL A 239 -6.08 -3.10 -4.61
N TYR A 240 -6.52 -4.27 -5.03
CA TYR A 240 -5.94 -5.56 -4.67
C TYR A 240 -5.79 -6.46 -5.91
N ASN A 241 -4.87 -7.41 -5.82
CA ASN A 241 -4.93 -8.63 -6.63
C ASN A 241 -6.10 -9.49 -6.13
N LEU A 242 -6.95 -9.98 -7.05
CA LEU A 242 -8.12 -10.76 -6.71
C LEU A 242 -7.77 -12.06 -5.98
N ASP A 243 -6.78 -12.80 -6.46
CA ASP A 243 -6.34 -14.05 -5.84
C ASP A 243 -5.99 -13.89 -4.36
N TRP A 244 -5.28 -12.81 -4.01
CA TRP A 244 -4.91 -12.51 -2.62
C TRP A 244 -6.13 -12.16 -1.77
N LEU A 245 -7.03 -11.35 -2.30
CA LEU A 245 -8.26 -10.97 -1.60
C LEU A 245 -9.16 -12.19 -1.36
N MET A 246 -9.22 -13.12 -2.32
CA MET A 246 -9.99 -14.36 -2.21
C MET A 246 -9.36 -15.37 -1.26
N ASP A 247 -8.04 -15.51 -1.25
CA ASP A 247 -7.33 -16.34 -0.27
C ASP A 247 -7.63 -15.87 1.16
N TRP A 248 -7.65 -14.56 1.40
CA TRP A 248 -8.01 -13.99 2.71
C TRP A 248 -9.46 -14.25 3.08
N HIS A 249 -10.39 -14.03 2.16
CA HIS A 249 -11.80 -14.35 2.36
C HIS A 249 -11.97 -15.82 2.76
N ASN A 250 -11.31 -16.74 2.04
CA ASN A 250 -11.42 -18.17 2.28
C ASN A 250 -10.81 -18.61 3.61
N LYS A 251 -9.78 -17.90 4.08
CA LYS A 251 -9.16 -18.11 5.40
C LYS A 251 -9.93 -17.44 6.55
N GLY A 252 -11.00 -16.71 6.26
CA GLY A 252 -11.75 -15.94 7.25
C GLY A 252 -11.00 -14.73 7.79
N ASN A 253 -9.96 -14.29 7.08
CA ASN A 253 -9.17 -13.12 7.47
C ASN A 253 -9.93 -11.83 7.12
N PRO A 254 -9.92 -10.82 8.00
CA PRO A 254 -10.47 -9.52 7.66
C PRO A 254 -9.58 -8.81 6.64
N ASP A 255 -10.19 -7.91 5.86
CA ASP A 255 -9.49 -7.03 4.93
C ASP A 255 -8.41 -6.18 5.65
N PRO A 256 -7.22 -5.95 5.05
CA PRO A 256 -6.10 -5.37 5.78
C PRO A 256 -6.36 -3.93 6.18
N TYR A 257 -7.20 -3.23 5.42
CA TYR A 257 -7.39 -1.80 5.54
C TYR A 257 -8.61 -1.45 6.38
N THR A 258 -9.71 -2.13 6.11
CA THR A 258 -11.00 -1.90 6.77
C THR A 258 -11.17 -2.73 8.04
N LYS A 259 -10.36 -3.80 8.21
CA LYS A 259 -10.46 -4.78 9.31
C LYS A 259 -11.84 -5.42 9.42
N LYS A 260 -12.63 -5.39 8.34
CA LYS A 260 -13.94 -6.03 8.25
C LYS A 260 -13.82 -7.37 7.54
N PRO A 261 -14.72 -8.33 7.81
CA PRO A 261 -14.84 -9.53 6.99
C PRO A 261 -14.98 -9.14 5.53
N ILE A 262 -14.23 -9.80 4.66
CA ILE A 262 -14.32 -9.55 3.22
C ILE A 262 -15.70 -9.97 2.75
N ASP A 263 -16.39 -9.06 2.08
CA ASP A 263 -17.67 -9.31 1.44
C ASP A 263 -17.44 -9.36 -0.07
N THR A 264 -17.53 -10.55 -0.65
CA THR A 264 -17.27 -10.77 -2.08
C THR A 264 -18.22 -10.00 -2.98
N LEU A 265 -19.42 -9.64 -2.50
CA LEU A 265 -20.38 -8.84 -3.24
C LEU A 265 -20.03 -7.35 -3.29
N SER A 266 -19.22 -6.89 -2.34
CA SER A 266 -18.71 -5.52 -2.27
C SER A 266 -17.43 -5.31 -3.11
N ILE A 267 -16.90 -6.37 -3.74
CA ILE A 267 -15.79 -6.26 -4.68
C ILE A 267 -16.30 -5.66 -5.99
N SER A 268 -15.52 -4.73 -6.53
CA SER A 268 -15.82 -4.03 -7.78
C SER A 268 -14.63 -4.08 -8.72
N GLU A 269 -14.88 -3.85 -10.01
CA GLU A 269 -13.83 -3.77 -11.01
C GLU A 269 -12.89 -2.59 -10.75
N TYR A 270 -11.61 -2.76 -11.10
CA TYR A 270 -10.66 -1.67 -11.21
C TYR A 270 -10.06 -1.68 -12.61
N PRO A 271 -10.27 -0.61 -13.42
CA PRO A 271 -9.83 -0.57 -14.81
C PRO A 271 -8.31 -0.28 -14.93
N ALA A 272 -7.47 -1.15 -14.35
CA ALA A 272 -6.02 -0.94 -14.26
C ALA A 272 -5.33 -0.72 -15.61
N TYR A 273 -5.81 -1.36 -16.68
CA TYR A 273 -5.23 -1.19 -18.01
C TYR A 273 -5.47 0.21 -18.58
N GLY A 274 -6.57 0.87 -18.20
CA GLY A 274 -6.80 2.28 -18.54
C GLY A 274 -5.77 3.17 -17.83
N ALA A 275 -5.64 2.98 -16.51
CA ALA A 275 -4.65 3.70 -15.71
C ALA A 275 -3.20 3.45 -16.17
N LEU A 276 -2.89 2.21 -16.60
CA LEU A 276 -1.59 1.87 -17.18
C LEU A 276 -1.32 2.64 -18.48
N ASN A 277 -2.30 2.70 -19.38
CA ASN A 277 -2.15 3.44 -20.63
C ASN A 277 -1.94 4.93 -20.36
N ASP A 278 -2.68 5.51 -19.43
CA ASP A 278 -2.52 6.92 -19.03
C ASP A 278 -1.12 7.17 -18.46
N ALA A 279 -0.63 6.29 -17.59
CA ALA A 279 0.73 6.37 -17.03
C ALA A 279 1.81 6.24 -18.12
N ILE A 280 1.62 5.38 -19.12
CA ILE A 280 2.53 5.25 -20.27
C ILE A 280 2.55 6.52 -21.12
N VAL A 281 1.41 7.18 -21.32
CA VAL A 281 1.34 8.46 -22.03
C VAL A 281 2.15 9.52 -21.29
N GLU A 282 1.98 9.63 -19.97
CA GLU A 282 2.74 10.58 -19.15
C GLU A 282 4.24 10.24 -19.11
N LEU A 283 4.60 8.96 -19.04
CA LEU A 283 5.99 8.50 -19.13
C LEU A 283 6.65 8.98 -20.43
N ASN A 284 5.96 8.82 -21.57
CA ASN A 284 6.48 9.22 -22.87
C ASN A 284 6.67 10.74 -22.96
N LYS A 285 5.76 11.53 -22.38
CA LYS A 285 5.91 12.99 -22.28
C LYS A 285 7.14 13.37 -21.44
N LEU A 286 7.32 12.72 -20.29
CA LEU A 286 8.45 12.97 -19.39
C LEU A 286 9.78 12.63 -20.07
N ARG A 287 9.86 11.49 -20.76
CA ARG A 287 11.05 11.08 -21.52
C ARG A 287 11.35 12.02 -22.68
N ALA A 288 10.31 12.49 -23.40
CA ALA A 288 10.48 13.47 -24.47
C ALA A 288 11.01 14.81 -23.94
N ALA A 289 10.43 15.34 -22.87
CA ALA A 289 10.88 16.58 -22.25
C ALA A 289 12.32 16.49 -21.73
N LYS A 290 12.72 15.37 -21.14
CA LYS A 290 14.12 15.13 -20.73
C LYS A 290 15.07 15.13 -21.93
N LYS A 291 14.67 14.51 -23.04
CA LYS A 291 15.49 14.48 -24.26
C LYS A 291 15.65 15.87 -24.87
N GLU A 292 14.59 16.66 -24.91
CA GLU A 292 14.63 18.06 -25.39
C GLU A 292 15.49 18.96 -24.49
N ALA A 293 15.41 18.79 -23.17
CA ALA A 293 16.24 19.53 -22.23
C ALA A 293 17.74 19.21 -22.42
N VAL A 294 18.10 17.94 -22.62
CA VAL A 294 19.49 17.54 -22.90
C VAL A 294 19.98 18.11 -24.23
N SER A 295 19.15 18.08 -25.29
CA SER A 295 19.51 18.68 -26.58
C SER A 295 19.65 20.21 -26.52
N ALA A 296 18.86 20.89 -25.69
CA ALA A 296 18.97 22.34 -25.48
C ALA A 296 20.21 22.75 -24.67
N GLU A 297 20.66 21.90 -23.74
CA GLU A 297 21.93 22.10 -23.02
C GLU A 297 23.16 21.86 -23.92
N GLU A 298 23.08 20.93 -24.88
CA GLU A 298 24.14 20.71 -25.87
C GLU A 298 24.27 21.83 -26.92
N GLU A 299 23.19 22.54 -27.25
CA GLU A 299 23.20 23.69 -28.17
C GLU A 299 23.66 25.01 -27.54
N HIS A 300 23.79 25.06 -26.20
CA HIS A 300 24.42 26.16 -25.47
C HIS A 300 25.69 25.67 -24.75
N PRO A 301 26.80 25.39 -25.46
CA PRO A 301 28.08 25.31 -24.81
C PRO A 301 28.34 26.67 -24.17
N VAL A 302 28.47 26.68 -22.84
CA VAL A 302 28.99 27.81 -22.09
C VAL A 302 30.28 28.23 -22.80
N ASN A 303 30.24 29.41 -23.44
CA ASN A 303 31.43 30.09 -23.92
C ASN A 303 32.24 30.50 -22.69
N ASP A 304 32.92 29.53 -22.08
CA ASP A 304 33.98 29.77 -21.13
C ASP A 304 35.28 29.85 -21.93
N LEU A 305 35.52 31.02 -22.49
CA LEU A 305 36.80 31.39 -23.08
C LEU A 305 37.11 32.86 -22.81
N SER A 306 38.04 33.06 -21.87
CA SER A 306 38.90 34.24 -21.61
C SER A 306 38.21 35.48 -21.02
N MET A 307 38.69 36.13 -19.96
CA MET A 307 40.03 36.25 -19.36
C MET A 307 39.96 36.33 -17.83
#